data_AF-G9ZYB1-F1
#
_entry.id   AF-G9ZYB1-F1
#
_cell.length_a   1.000
_cell.length_b   1.000
_cell.length_c   1.000
_cell.angle_alpha   90.00
_cell.angle_beta   90.00
_cell.angle_gamma   90.00
#
_symmetry.space_group_name_H-M   'P 1'
#
loop_
_entity.id
_entity.type
_entity.pdbx_description
1 polymer ?
#
loop_
_entity_poly.entity_id
_entity_poly.type
_entity_poly.pdbx_seq_one_letter_code
_entity_poly.pdbx_strand_id
1 'polypeptide(L)'
;MHLVAENTPEQIRERELLDRLRWALRELAANLMRITRGAGKPYDVVDQIASLITIVADYQKLTGRAVPMEAFSDALVIQRDWDGLAEISDGARERLRATEQVVEGALQVAASRLLGQTTHASRGTNEMFDGMHRIRDLNEKERIAREAAMRARQKPKVSTKRTRPVKPPSE
;
A
#
# COMPACT_ATOMS: atom_id res chain seq x y z
N MET A 1 -23.76 -0.80 -25.16
CA MET A 1 -24.81 -1.10 -24.16
C MET A 1 -24.14 -1.74 -22.96
N HIS A 2 -23.90 -0.96 -21.91
CA HIS A 2 -23.36 -1.47 -20.65
C HIS A 2 -24.52 -2.05 -19.84
N LEU A 3 -24.45 -3.35 -19.52
CA LEU A 3 -25.28 -3.96 -18.49
C LEU A 3 -24.86 -3.35 -17.14
N VAL A 4 -25.59 -2.34 -16.69
CA VAL A 4 -25.61 -1.96 -15.27
C VAL A 4 -26.44 -3.06 -14.61
N ALA A 5 -25.80 -3.95 -13.87
CA ALA A 5 -26.51 -4.90 -13.04
C ALA A 5 -27.39 -4.08 -12.07
N GLU A 6 -28.71 -4.19 -12.22
CA GLU A 6 -29.67 -3.59 -11.31
C GLU A 6 -29.52 -4.28 -9.95
N ASN A 7 -28.70 -3.68 -9.07
CA ASN A 7 -28.58 -4.16 -7.70
C ASN A 7 -29.91 -3.92 -6.98
N THR A 8 -30.40 -4.92 -6.25
CA THR A 8 -31.62 -4.75 -5.46
C THR A 8 -31.39 -3.76 -4.32
N PRO A 9 -32.44 -3.09 -3.80
CA PRO A 9 -32.32 -2.21 -2.64
C PRO A 9 -31.65 -2.89 -1.42
N GLU A 10 -31.87 -4.19 -1.25
CA GLU A 10 -31.25 -4.99 -0.20
C GLU A 10 -29.75 -5.15 -0.42
N GLN A 11 -29.31 -5.41 -1.65
CA GLN A 11 -27.87 -5.50 -2.00
C GLN A 11 -27.15 -4.17 -1.81
N ILE A 12 -27.82 -3.04 -2.11
CA ILE A 12 -27.28 -1.71 -1.87
C ILE A 12 -27.07 -1.49 -0.37
N ARG A 13 -28.08 -1.79 0.46
CA ARG A 13 -27.99 -1.66 1.92
C ARG A 13 -26.95 -2.59 2.53
N GLU A 14 -26.85 -3.82 2.03
CA GLU A 14 -25.83 -4.77 2.45
C GLU A 14 -24.43 -4.20 2.21
N ARG A 15 -24.19 -3.66 1.00
CA ARG A 15 -22.92 -3.02 0.66
C ARG A 15 -22.63 -1.80 1.52
N GLU A 16 -23.61 -0.95 1.76
CA GLU A 16 -23.48 0.23 2.65
C GLU A 16 -23.07 -0.18 4.07
N LEU A 17 -23.65 -1.25 4.61
CA LEU A 17 -23.28 -1.76 5.94
C LEU A 17 -21.85 -2.32 5.95
N LEU A 18 -21.42 -3.00 4.89
CA LEU A 18 -20.03 -3.48 4.76
C LEU A 18 -19.04 -2.32 4.63
N ASP A 19 -19.40 -1.24 3.94
CA ASP A 19 -18.56 -0.05 3.82
C ASP A 19 -18.47 0.71 5.16
N ARG A 20 -19.58 0.80 5.90
CA ARG A 20 -19.58 1.35 7.27
C ARG A 20 -18.76 0.50 8.24
N LEU A 21 -18.88 -0.83 8.15
CA LEU A 21 -18.08 -1.78 8.92
C LEU A 21 -16.59 -1.55 8.66
N ARG A 22 -16.21 -1.44 7.39
CA ARG A 22 -14.83 -1.18 6.97
C ARG A 22 -14.29 0.10 7.61
N TRP A 23 -15.07 1.19 7.56
CA TRP A 23 -14.64 2.47 8.13
C TRP A 23 -14.51 2.42 9.66
N ALA A 24 -15.54 1.89 10.35
CA ALA A 24 -15.53 1.78 11.81
C ALA A 24 -14.38 0.91 12.34
N LEU A 25 -14.11 -0.22 11.66
CA LEU A 25 -13.03 -1.12 12.05
C LEU A 25 -11.64 -0.48 11.85
N ARG A 26 -11.44 0.25 10.74
CA ARG A 26 -10.21 1.01 10.48
C ARG A 26 -9.99 2.12 11.50
N GLU A 27 -11.05 2.86 11.84
CA GLU A 27 -10.98 3.94 12.82
C GLU A 27 -10.59 3.40 14.20
N LEU A 28 -11.27 2.35 14.66
CA LEU A 28 -10.95 1.68 15.93
C LEU A 28 -9.51 1.16 15.94
N ALA A 29 -9.10 0.40 14.92
CA ALA A 29 -7.76 -0.17 14.83
C ALA A 29 -6.68 0.93 14.82
N ALA A 30 -6.87 2.00 14.05
CA ALA A 30 -5.95 3.14 14.01
C ALA A 30 -5.88 3.85 15.37
N ASN A 31 -7.00 4.05 16.06
CA ASN A 31 -7.01 4.65 17.39
C ASN A 31 -6.25 3.78 18.41
N LEU A 32 -6.49 2.47 18.43
CA LEU A 32 -5.76 1.53 19.28
C LEU A 32 -4.25 1.56 19.02
N MET A 33 -3.83 1.56 17.76
CA MET A 33 -2.42 1.70 17.38
C MET A 33 -1.81 3.05 17.81
N ARG A 34 -2.60 4.13 17.80
CA ARG A 34 -2.15 5.44 18.27
C ARG A 34 -2.08 5.51 19.80
N ILE A 35 -3.02 4.88 20.51
CA ILE A 35 -3.03 4.79 21.98
C ILE A 35 -1.77 4.08 22.47
N THR A 36 -1.38 2.96 21.85
CA THR A 36 -0.15 2.24 22.22
C THR A 36 1.11 3.07 22.01
N ARG A 37 1.07 4.08 21.14
CA ARG A 37 2.15 5.06 20.93
C ARG A 37 1.98 6.36 21.74
N GLY A 38 0.95 6.50 22.57
CA GLY A 38 0.68 7.69 23.37
C GLY A 38 0.07 8.89 22.61
N ALA A 39 -0.45 8.67 21.39
CA ALA A 39 -0.98 9.72 20.52
C ALA A 39 -2.44 9.49 20.07
N GLY A 40 -3.13 8.54 20.72
CA GLY A 40 -4.52 8.20 20.45
C GLY A 40 -5.48 8.82 21.46
N LYS A 41 -6.77 8.44 21.35
CA LYS A 41 -7.85 8.94 22.20
C LYS A 41 -8.47 7.77 22.97
N PRO A 42 -7.98 7.46 24.18
CA PRO A 42 -8.48 6.32 24.96
C PRO A 42 -9.99 6.41 25.28
N TYR A 43 -10.52 7.61 25.44
CA TYR A 43 -11.92 7.84 25.76
C TYR A 43 -12.88 7.53 24.59
N ASP A 44 -12.39 7.58 23.34
CA ASP A 44 -13.21 7.25 22.15
C ASP A 44 -13.39 5.73 21.95
N VAL A 45 -12.60 4.89 22.63
CA VAL A 45 -12.57 3.44 22.37
C VAL A 45 -13.93 2.79 22.64
N VAL A 46 -14.61 3.20 23.71
CA VAL A 46 -15.92 2.63 24.08
C VAL A 46 -16.96 2.93 23.00
N ASP A 47 -17.01 4.17 22.52
CA ASP A 47 -17.96 4.59 21.49
C ASP A 47 -17.66 3.95 20.13
N GLN A 48 -16.38 3.81 19.79
CA GLN A 48 -15.94 3.11 18.57
C GLN A 48 -16.34 1.63 18.58
N ILE A 49 -16.19 0.95 19.72
CA ILE A 49 -16.65 -0.44 19.89
C ILE A 49 -18.18 -0.53 19.79
N ALA A 50 -18.92 0.37 20.44
CA ALA A 50 -20.37 0.39 20.39
C ALA A 50 -20.90 0.60 18.96
N SER A 51 -20.27 1.50 18.21
CA SER A 51 -20.55 1.73 16.79
C SER A 51 -20.32 0.48 15.95
N LEU A 52 -19.19 -0.20 16.14
CA LEU A 52 -18.87 -1.44 15.43
C LEU A 52 -19.89 -2.55 15.73
N ILE A 53 -20.26 -2.75 17.00
CA ILE A 53 -21.27 -3.73 17.41
C ILE A 53 -22.61 -3.44 16.75
N THR A 54 -23.00 -2.16 16.72
CA THR A 54 -24.27 -1.73 16.10
C THR A 54 -24.29 -2.08 14.61
N ILE A 55 -23.20 -1.81 13.89
CA ILE A 55 -23.11 -2.13 12.45
C ILE A 55 -23.20 -3.64 12.21
N VAL A 56 -22.52 -4.46 13.03
CA VAL A 56 -22.59 -5.93 12.93
C VAL A 56 -24.00 -6.43 13.19
N ALA A 57 -24.68 -5.88 14.21
CA ALA A 57 -26.06 -6.23 14.52
C ALA A 57 -27.03 -5.83 13.40
N ASP A 58 -26.85 -4.64 12.82
CA ASP A 58 -27.66 -4.16 11.69
C ASP A 58 -27.47 -5.05 10.45
N TYR A 59 -26.23 -5.48 10.16
CA TYR A 59 -25.95 -6.42 9.07
C TYR A 59 -26.65 -7.76 9.28
N GLN A 60 -26.58 -8.31 10.50
CA GLN A 60 -27.24 -9.57 10.82
C GLN A 60 -28.76 -9.46 10.75
N LYS A 61 -29.32 -8.33 11.19
CA LYS A 61 -30.76 -8.05 11.08
C LYS A 61 -31.22 -7.92 9.63
N LEU A 62 -30.42 -7.30 8.77
CA LEU A 62 -30.73 -7.13 7.34
C LEU A 62 -30.64 -8.45 6.57
N THR A 63 -29.57 -9.20 6.79
CA THR A 63 -29.22 -10.36 5.94
C THR A 63 -29.63 -11.71 6.53
N GLY A 64 -29.99 -11.74 7.82
CA GLY A 64 -30.23 -12.98 8.58
C GLY A 64 -28.97 -13.80 8.85
N ARG A 65 -27.78 -13.30 8.50
CA ARG A 65 -26.50 -14.03 8.54
C ARG A 65 -25.47 -13.25 9.34
N ALA A 66 -24.48 -13.95 9.89
CA ALA A 66 -23.32 -13.29 10.46
C ALA A 66 -22.52 -12.57 9.36
N VAL A 67 -21.83 -11.48 9.74
CA VAL A 67 -20.87 -10.82 8.86
C VAL A 67 -19.76 -11.81 8.49
N PRO A 68 -19.41 -11.96 7.19
CA PRO A 68 -18.35 -12.86 6.76
C PRO A 68 -16.99 -12.44 7.35
N MET A 69 -16.17 -13.42 7.76
CA MET A 69 -14.87 -13.17 8.39
C MET A 69 -13.89 -12.43 7.46
N GLU A 70 -14.06 -12.66 6.16
CA GLU A 70 -13.33 -12.00 5.09
C GLU A 70 -13.57 -10.49 5.13
N ALA A 71 -14.79 -10.03 5.42
CA ALA A 71 -15.08 -8.60 5.50
C ALA A 71 -14.29 -7.88 6.61
N PHE A 72 -14.04 -8.56 7.74
CA PHE A 72 -13.20 -8.01 8.80
C PHE A 72 -11.72 -7.96 8.39
N SER A 73 -11.25 -9.03 7.75
CA SER A 73 -9.87 -9.13 7.28
C SER A 73 -9.60 -8.06 6.22
N ASP A 74 -10.43 -8.00 5.18
CA ASP A 74 -10.37 -7.05 4.07
C ASP A 74 -10.48 -5.60 4.52
N ALA A 75 -11.24 -5.35 5.59
CA ALA A 75 -11.33 -4.02 6.17
C ALA A 75 -10.00 -3.56 6.80
N LEU A 76 -9.20 -4.47 7.35
CA LEU A 76 -7.93 -4.17 8.00
C LEU A 76 -6.72 -4.30 7.08
N VAL A 77 -6.87 -4.84 5.87
CA VAL A 77 -5.80 -4.85 4.87
C VAL A 77 -5.39 -3.40 4.58
N ILE A 78 -4.13 -3.08 4.86
CA ILE A 78 -3.48 -1.79 4.55
C ILE A 78 -2.99 -1.81 3.10
N GLN A 79 -3.81 -2.28 2.17
CA GLN A 79 -3.53 -2.09 0.76
C GLN A 79 -3.98 -0.69 0.40
N ARG A 80 -3.06 0.10 -0.16
CA ARG A 80 -3.48 1.31 -0.88
C ARG A 80 -4.31 0.87 -2.08
N ASP A 81 -5.40 1.58 -2.36
CA ASP A 81 -6.18 1.39 -3.59
C ASP A 81 -5.25 1.53 -4.80
N TRP A 82 -4.81 0.38 -5.32
CA TRP A 82 -3.97 0.28 -6.51
C TRP A 82 -4.71 0.75 -7.77
N ASP A 83 -6.04 0.80 -7.69
CA ASP A 83 -6.94 1.19 -8.77
C ASP A 83 -6.76 2.66 -9.17
N GLY A 84 -6.26 3.53 -8.28
CA GLY A 84 -5.87 4.90 -8.61
C GLY A 84 -4.44 5.05 -9.18
N LEU A 85 -3.71 3.94 -9.33
CA LEU A 85 -2.26 3.92 -9.55
C LEU A 85 -1.86 3.26 -10.88
N ALA A 86 -2.80 3.17 -11.85
CA ALA A 86 -2.56 2.60 -13.18
C ALA A 86 -1.34 3.22 -13.90
N GLU A 87 -0.95 4.45 -13.54
CA GLU A 87 0.18 5.18 -14.13
C GLU A 87 1.51 5.05 -13.35
N ILE A 88 1.56 4.26 -12.26
CA ILE A 88 2.82 4.06 -11.53
C ILE A 88 3.75 3.13 -12.32
N SER A 89 5.01 3.54 -12.46
CA SER A 89 6.09 2.72 -13.03
C SER A 89 6.33 1.45 -12.22
N ASP A 90 6.81 0.38 -12.88
CA ASP A 90 7.04 -0.90 -12.20
C ASP A 90 7.95 -0.78 -10.97
N GLY A 91 9.00 0.06 -11.05
CA GLY A 91 9.90 0.31 -9.92
C GLY A 91 9.21 0.99 -8.72
N ALA A 92 8.26 1.89 -8.97
CA ALA A 92 7.50 2.52 -7.89
C ALA A 92 6.43 1.58 -7.29
N ARG A 93 5.87 0.64 -8.09
CA ARG A 93 5.04 -0.45 -7.53
C ARG A 93 5.86 -1.39 -6.65
N GLU A 94 7.06 -1.77 -7.09
CA GLU A 94 7.96 -2.63 -6.31
C GLU A 94 8.37 -1.98 -4.99
N ARG A 95 8.68 -0.67 -5.02
CA ARG A 95 8.98 0.11 -3.81
C ARG A 95 7.80 0.17 -2.85
N LEU A 96 6.59 0.31 -3.38
CA LEU A 96 5.38 0.34 -2.56
C LEU A 96 5.14 -1.03 -1.90
N ARG A 97 5.24 -2.13 -2.64
CA ARG A 97 5.15 -3.50 -2.08
C ARG A 97 6.21 -3.75 -1.00
N ALA A 98 7.45 -3.32 -1.23
CA ALA A 98 8.50 -3.45 -0.23
C ALA A 98 8.21 -2.61 1.03
N THR A 99 7.56 -1.45 0.88
CA THR A 99 7.12 -0.61 2.01
C THR A 99 5.99 -1.27 2.79
N GLU A 100 5.00 -1.84 2.11
CA GLU A 100 3.91 -2.60 2.74
C GLU A 100 4.47 -3.76 3.55
N GLN A 101 5.40 -4.53 2.99
CA GLN A 101 6.08 -5.62 3.71
C GLN A 101 6.78 -5.14 5.00
N VAL A 102 7.43 -3.97 4.98
CA VAL A 102 8.03 -3.37 6.18
C VAL A 102 6.96 -3.07 7.23
N VAL A 103 5.83 -2.48 6.82
CA VAL A 103 4.72 -2.12 7.72
C VAL A 103 4.08 -3.37 8.31
N GLU A 104 3.80 -4.39 7.50
CA GLU A 104 3.23 -5.66 7.95
C GLU A 104 4.13 -6.36 8.97
N GLY A 105 5.43 -6.48 8.67
CA GLY A 105 6.41 -7.04 9.60
C GLY A 105 6.47 -6.26 10.92
N ALA A 106 6.46 -4.92 10.86
CA ALA A 106 6.46 -4.07 12.05
C ALA A 106 5.18 -4.23 12.89
N LEU A 107 4.01 -4.34 12.24
CA LEU A 107 2.73 -4.58 12.92
C LEU A 107 2.70 -5.95 13.60
N GLN A 108 3.22 -6.98 12.94
CA GLN A 108 3.33 -8.32 13.52
C GLN A 108 4.22 -8.31 14.77
N VAL A 109 5.35 -7.60 14.73
CA VAL A 109 6.23 -7.42 15.90
C VAL A 109 5.51 -6.68 17.03
N ALA A 110 4.80 -5.60 16.72
CA ALA A 110 4.05 -4.83 17.71
C ALA A 110 2.96 -5.69 18.38
N ALA A 111 2.16 -6.41 17.59
CA ALA A 111 1.14 -7.32 18.08
C ALA A 111 1.74 -8.45 18.95
N SER A 112 2.81 -9.08 18.48
CA SER A 112 3.51 -10.13 19.23
C SER A 112 4.03 -9.62 20.58
N ARG A 113 4.55 -8.38 20.62
CA ARG A 113 5.02 -7.76 21.88
C ARG A 113 3.88 -7.41 22.83
N LEU A 114 2.77 -6.89 22.32
CA LEU A 114 1.57 -6.62 23.12
C LEU A 114 1.03 -7.89 23.78
N LEU A 115 1.14 -9.03 23.11
CA LEU A 115 0.69 -10.34 23.61
C LEU A 115 1.78 -11.11 24.41
N GLY A 116 2.98 -10.55 24.56
CA GLY A 116 4.09 -11.25 25.24
C GLY A 116 4.64 -12.47 24.47
N GLN A 117 4.38 -12.58 23.18
CA GLN A 117 4.73 -13.73 22.33
C GLN A 117 6.06 -13.49 21.58
N THR A 118 7.19 -13.64 22.27
CA THR A 118 8.52 -13.32 21.74
C THR A 118 8.92 -14.13 20.49
N THR A 119 8.49 -15.38 20.36
CA THR A 119 8.80 -16.23 19.18
C THR A 119 8.18 -15.69 17.89
N HIS A 120 6.95 -15.16 17.96
CA HIS A 120 6.25 -14.62 16.80
C HIS A 120 6.80 -13.25 16.35
N ALA A 121 7.56 -12.57 17.22
CA ALA A 121 8.27 -11.35 16.87
C ALA A 121 9.45 -11.62 15.90
N SER A 122 10.07 -12.80 15.93
CA SER A 122 11.20 -13.11 15.04
C SER A 122 10.79 -13.14 13.57
N ARG A 123 9.59 -13.66 13.25
CA ARG A 123 9.08 -13.70 11.87
C ARG A 123 8.81 -12.30 11.33
N GLY A 124 8.08 -11.47 12.10
CA GLY A 124 7.80 -10.09 11.69
C GLY A 124 9.08 -9.25 11.57
N THR A 125 10.09 -9.53 12.40
CA THR A 125 11.41 -8.89 12.31
C THR A 125 12.10 -9.22 10.99
N ASN A 126 12.14 -10.48 10.58
CA ASN A 126 12.73 -10.90 9.31
C ASN A 126 12.02 -10.27 8.11
N GLU A 127 10.69 -10.29 8.11
CA GLU A 127 9.86 -9.70 7.05
C GLU A 127 10.10 -8.19 6.91
N MET A 128 10.20 -7.48 8.04
CA MET A 128 10.56 -6.08 8.07
C MET A 128 11.97 -5.83 7.50
N PHE A 129 12.96 -6.65 7.88
CA PHE A 129 14.32 -6.52 7.34
C PHE A 129 14.38 -6.78 5.84
N ASP A 130 13.71 -7.81 5.35
CA ASP A 130 13.65 -8.16 3.93
C ASP A 130 13.06 -7.01 3.09
N GLY A 131 11.97 -6.41 3.57
CA GLY A 131 11.39 -5.21 2.94
C GLY A 131 12.37 -4.03 2.90
N MET A 132 13.10 -3.78 4.00
CA MET A 132 14.13 -2.73 4.05
C MET A 132 15.32 -3.01 3.14
N HIS A 133 15.70 -4.27 2.94
CA HIS A 133 16.73 -4.67 1.99
C HIS A 133 16.28 -4.38 0.56
N ARG A 134 15.05 -4.79 0.18
CA ARG A 134 14.47 -4.49 -1.13
C ARG A 134 14.42 -2.99 -1.43
N ILE A 135 14.00 -2.16 -0.48
CA ILE A 135 13.99 -0.69 -0.64
C ILE A 135 15.41 -0.15 -0.90
N ARG A 136 16.42 -0.65 -0.19
CA ARG A 136 17.82 -0.25 -0.39
C ARG A 136 18.31 -0.61 -1.79
N ASP A 137 18.04 -1.84 -2.23
CA ASP A 137 18.44 -2.32 -3.55
C ASP A 137 17.80 -1.51 -4.68
N LEU A 138 16.52 -1.14 -4.52
CA LEU A 138 15.81 -0.26 -5.46
C LEU A 138 16.44 1.13 -5.53
N ASN A 139 16.72 1.76 -4.39
CA ASN A 139 17.34 3.07 -4.34
C ASN A 139 18.73 3.06 -5.00
N GLU A 140 19.51 1.99 -4.80
CA GLU A 140 20.84 1.86 -5.38
C GLU A 140 20.77 1.67 -6.91
N LYS A 141 19.85 0.85 -7.40
CA LYS A 141 19.58 0.71 -8.85
C LYS A 141 19.20 2.05 -9.49
N GLU A 142 18.31 2.80 -8.85
CA GLU A 142 17.92 4.13 -9.34
C GLU A 142 19.10 5.11 -9.35
N ARG A 143 19.95 5.09 -8.31
CA ARG A 143 21.15 5.93 -8.24
C ARG A 143 22.09 5.64 -9.42
N ILE A 144 22.41 4.36 -9.64
CA ILE A 144 23.27 3.92 -10.74
C ILE A 144 22.68 4.32 -12.10
N ALA A 145 21.37 4.13 -12.30
CA ALA A 145 20.69 4.50 -13.54
C ALA A 145 20.73 6.01 -13.79
N ARG A 146 20.51 6.84 -12.76
CA ARG A 146 20.61 8.30 -12.86
C ARG A 146 22.03 8.74 -13.21
N GLU A 147 23.05 8.15 -12.58
CA GLU A 147 24.46 8.43 -12.88
C GLU A 147 24.83 8.06 -14.32
N ALA A 148 24.38 6.88 -14.79
CA ALA A 148 24.58 6.45 -16.16
C ALA A 148 23.89 7.39 -17.17
N ALA A 149 22.65 7.81 -16.89
CA ALA A 149 21.91 8.75 -17.71
C ALA A 149 22.60 10.14 -17.77
N MET A 150 23.11 10.63 -16.64
CA MET A 150 23.88 11.88 -16.57
C MET A 150 25.17 11.79 -17.40
N ARG A 151 25.92 10.69 -17.28
CA ARG A 151 27.12 10.44 -18.09
C ARG A 151 26.80 10.34 -19.58
N ALA A 152 25.68 9.72 -19.95
CA ALA A 152 25.25 9.61 -21.35
C ALA A 152 24.89 10.99 -21.95
N ARG A 153 24.26 11.87 -21.16
CA ARG A 153 23.93 13.25 -21.58
C ARG A 153 25.16 14.14 -21.76
N GLN A 154 26.25 13.87 -21.04
CA GLN A 154 27.49 14.66 -21.08
C GLN A 154 28.47 14.25 -22.20
N LYS A 155 28.22 13.16 -22.95
CA LYS A 155 29.12 12.77 -24.06
C LYS A 155 29.08 13.84 -25.17
N PRO A 156 30.21 14.46 -25.54
CA PRO A 156 30.23 15.53 -26.53
C PRO A 156 29.88 15.00 -27.93
N LYS A 157 29.12 15.79 -28.70
CA LYS A 157 28.90 15.56 -30.14
C LYS A 157 30.28 15.54 -30.81
N VAL A 158 30.71 14.38 -31.29
CA VAL A 158 31.93 14.24 -32.08
C VAL A 158 31.82 15.19 -33.28
N SER A 159 32.67 16.20 -33.30
CA SER A 159 32.84 17.11 -34.43
C SER A 159 33.22 16.29 -35.65
N THR A 160 32.29 16.08 -36.57
CA THR A 160 32.56 15.54 -37.89
C THR A 160 33.48 16.52 -38.61
N LYS A 161 34.78 16.20 -38.67
CA LYS A 161 35.73 16.89 -39.52
C LYS A 161 35.22 16.81 -40.96
N ARG A 162 34.68 17.91 -41.47
CA ARG A 162 34.38 18.13 -42.89
C ARG A 162 35.67 17.86 -43.68
N THR A 163 35.69 16.76 -44.42
CA THR A 163 36.65 16.52 -45.49
C THR A 163 36.51 17.63 -46.53
N ARG A 164 37.57 18.42 -46.73
CA ARG A 164 37.61 19.45 -47.77
C ARG A 164 37.61 18.77 -49.14
N PRO A 165 36.81 19.23 -50.12
CA PRO A 165 36.84 18.69 -51.46
C PRO A 165 38.15 19.08 -52.15
N VAL A 166 38.82 18.09 -52.75
CA VAL A 166 40.00 18.27 -53.59
C VAL A 166 39.55 18.92 -54.91
N LYS A 167 40.18 20.04 -55.28
CA LYS A 167 39.91 20.76 -56.54
C LYS A 167 40.51 19.94 -57.71
N PRO A 168 39.80 19.74 -58.83
CA PRO A 168 40.36 19.04 -59.98
C PRO A 168 41.39 19.93 -60.71
N PRO A 169 42.33 19.34 -61.48
CA PRO A 169 43.32 20.10 -62.24
C PRO A 169 42.65 20.76 -63.44
N SER A 170 43.02 22.01 -63.70
CA SER A 170 42.65 22.78 -64.89
C SER A 170 43.56 22.43 -66.06
N GLU A 171 42.97 21.97 -67.16
CA GLU A 171 43.54 22.07 -68.52
C GLU A 171 43.08 23.37 -69.19
#